data_AF-A0A940EW79-F1
#
_entry.id   AF-A0A940EW79-F1
#
_cell.length_a   1.000
_cell.length_b   1.000
_cell.length_c   1.000
_cell.angle_alpha   90.00
_cell.angle_beta   90.00
_cell.angle_gamma   90.00
#
_symmetry.space_group_name_H-M   'P 1'
#
loop_
_entity.id
_entity.type
_entity.pdbx_description
1 polymer ?
#
loop_
_entity_poly.entity_id
_entity_poly.type
_entity_poly.pdbx_seq_one_letter_code
_entity_poly.pdbx_strand_id
1 'polypeptide(L)' 'MLTHVSDRLTSRFPDVPAQRVTDVVVSTYHQFDGARIRDFVEILVERDAADRLVRGSA' A
#
# COMPACT_ATOMS: atom_id res chain seq x y z
N MET A 1 -9.53 7.31 3.41
CA MET A 1 -9.39 6.91 2.00
C MET A 1 -8.53 5.65 1.88
N LEU A 2 -7.30 5.63 2.41
CA LEU A 2 -6.41 4.45 2.34
C LEU A 2 -6.94 3.13 2.94
N THR A 3 -7.97 3.17 3.80
CA THR A 3 -8.55 1.98 4.43
C THR A 3 -8.94 0.90 3.41
N HIS A 4 -9.56 1.29 2.28
CA HIS A 4 -9.97 0.34 1.24
C HIS A 4 -8.77 -0.31 0.52
N VAL A 5 -7.63 0.39 0.45
CA VAL A 5 -6.38 -0.14 -0.12
C VAL A 5 -5.75 -1.16 0.84
N SER A 6 -5.69 -0.82 2.12
CA SER A 6 -5.19 -1.72 3.17
C SER A 6 -6.03 -2.99 3.29
N ASP A 7 -7.37 -2.88 3.22
CA ASP A 7 -8.26 -4.05 3.31
C ASP A 7 -8.05 -5.00 2.11
N ARG A 8 -7.94 -4.44 0.91
CA ARG A 8 -7.72 -5.22 -0.32
C ARG A 8 -6.36 -5.91 -0.33
N LEU A 9 -5.30 -5.21 0.13
CA LEU A 9 -3.96 -5.79 0.24
C LEU A 9 -3.88 -6.85 1.35
N THR A 10 -4.55 -6.63 2.49
CA THR A 10 -4.59 -7.63 3.58
C THR A 10 -5.29 -8.91 3.11
N SER A 11 -6.36 -8.79 2.33
CA SER A 11 -7.04 -9.94 1.71
C SER A 11 -6.15 -10.64 0.65
N ARG A 12 -5.38 -9.87 -0.12
CA ARG A 12 -4.47 -10.41 -1.15
C ARG A 12 -3.21 -11.07 -0.59
N PHE A 13 -2.74 -10.64 0.57
CA PHE A 13 -1.52 -11.12 1.23
C PHE A 13 -1.85 -11.63 2.64
N PRO A 14 -2.61 -12.75 2.77
CA PRO A 14 -3.07 -13.23 4.07
C PRO A 14 -1.94 -13.68 5.01
N ASP A 15 -0.78 -14.04 4.46
CA ASP A 15 0.41 -14.47 5.22
C ASP A 15 1.23 -13.29 5.78
N VAL A 16 0.90 -12.05 5.38
CA VAL A 16 1.56 -10.84 5.87
C VAL A 16 0.72 -10.23 7.00
N PRO A 17 1.32 -9.89 8.16
CA PRO A 17 0.60 -9.21 9.23
C PRO A 17 -0.07 -7.92 8.75
N ALA A 18 -1.36 -7.72 9.06
CA ALA A 18 -2.14 -6.55 8.63
C ALA A 18 -1.50 -5.21 9.04
N GLN A 19 -0.82 -5.18 10.19
CA GLN A 19 -0.05 -4.01 10.62
C GLN A 19 1.07 -3.66 9.63
N ARG A 20 1.81 -4.67 9.15
CA ARG A 20 2.88 -4.48 8.17
C ARG A 20 2.34 -4.02 6.81
N VAL A 21 1.18 -4.53 6.39
CA VAL A 21 0.49 -4.05 5.19
C VAL A 21 0.13 -2.57 5.34
N THR A 22 -0.44 -2.19 6.49
CA THR A 22 -0.82 -0.81 6.79
C THR A 22 0.38 0.13 6.79
N ASP A 23 1.49 -0.25 7.44
CA ASP A 23 2.71 0.54 7.50
C ASP A 23 3.31 0.77 6.10
N VAL A 24 3.31 -0.26 5.25
CA VAL A 24 3.77 -0.15 3.86
C VAL A 24 2.86 0.78 3.04
N VAL A 25 1.54 0.64 3.16
CA VAL A 25 0.56 1.49 2.46
C VAL A 25 0.72 2.96 2.85
N VAL A 26 0.86 3.24 4.16
CA VAL A 26 1.05 4.60 4.68
C VAL A 26 2.40 5.19 4.21
N SER A 27 3.48 4.42 4.31
CA SER A 27 4.81 4.85 3.85
C SER A 27 4.84 5.13 2.34
N THR A 28 4.16 4.31 1.54
CA THR A 28 4.04 4.51 0.09
C THR A 28 3.14 5.72 -0.22
N TYR A 29 2.05 5.93 0.52
CA TYR A 29 1.21 7.12 0.35
C TYR A 29 1.99 8.42 0.61
N HIS A 30 2.79 8.46 1.68
CA HIS A 30 3.61 9.63 2.00
C HIS A 30 4.66 9.97 0.95
N GLN A 31 5.10 9.02 0.11
CA GLN A 31 5.99 9.32 -1.01
C GLN A 31 5.31 10.18 -2.10
N PHE A 32 3.98 10.24 -2.10
CA PHE A 32 3.20 11.08 -3.00
C PHE A 32 2.73 12.39 -2.34
N ASP A 33 3.19 12.71 -1.11
CA ASP A 33 2.91 13.99 -0.46
C ASP A 33 3.64 15.14 -1.17
N GLY A 34 3.00 15.64 -2.22
CA GLY A 34 3.55 16.66 -3.12
C GLY A 34 3.04 16.53 -4.56
N ALA A 35 2.41 15.40 -4.91
CA ALA A 35 1.81 15.20 -6.22
C ALA A 35 0.58 16.13 -6.41
N ARG A 36 0.58 16.89 -7.52
CA ARG A 36 -0.46 17.85 -7.90
C ARG A 36 -1.81 17.20 -8.24
N ILE A 37 -1.81 15.92 -8.61
CA ILE A 37 -3.02 15.15 -8.94
C ILE A 37 -3.04 13.92 -8.04
N ARG A 38 -4.04 13.83 -7.16
CA ARG A 38 -4.17 12.73 -6.19
C ARG A 38 -5.19 11.65 -6.59
N ASP A 39 -5.91 11.85 -7.70
CA ASP A 39 -7.00 10.95 -8.13
C ASP A 39 -6.54 9.51 -8.41
N PHE A 40 -5.25 9.31 -8.70
CA PHE A 40 -4.66 7.99 -8.96
C PHE A 40 -3.69 7.52 -7.87
N VAL A 41 -3.55 8.27 -6.78
CA VAL A 41 -2.60 7.94 -5.71
C VAL A 41 -2.93 6.58 -5.08
N GLU A 42 -4.20 6.23 -4.91
CA GLU A 42 -4.57 4.93 -4.34
C GLU A 42 -4.10 3.74 -5.19
N ILE A 43 -4.19 3.83 -6.52
CA ILE A 43 -3.76 2.77 -7.45
C ILE A 43 -2.23 2.66 -7.45
N LEU A 44 -1.52 3.80 -7.44
CA LEU A 44 -0.06 3.82 -7.39
C LEU A 44 0.44 3.26 -6.05
N VAL A 45 -0.23 3.61 -4.95
CA VAL A 45 0.09 3.11 -3.62
C VAL A 45 -0.12 1.62 -3.51
N GLU A 46 -1.25 1.10 -4.02
CA GLU A 46 -1.50 -0.33 -4.03
C GLU A 46 -0.39 -1.09 -4.80
N ARG A 47 -0.01 -0.60 -5.98
CA ARG A 47 0.97 -1.27 -6.83
C ARG A 47 2.36 -1.29 -6.19
N ASP A 48 2.84 -0.16 -5.69
CA ASP A 48 4.16 -0.10 -5.05
C ASP A 48 4.18 -0.86 -3.71
N ALA A 49 3.08 -0.82 -2.94
CA ALA A 49 2.95 -1.62 -1.72
C ALA A 49 2.99 -3.12 -2.03
N ALA A 50 2.24 -3.58 -3.04
CA ALA A 50 2.26 -4.98 -3.46
C ALA A 50 3.67 -5.42 -3.89
N ASP A 51 4.37 -4.60 -4.67
CA ASP A 51 5.74 -4.87 -5.10
C ASP A 51 6.72 -4.96 -3.91
N ARG A 52 6.58 -4.08 -2.91
CA ARG A 52 7.39 -4.13 -1.68
C ARG A 52 7.09 -5.36 -0.83
N LEU A 53 5.82 -5.74 -0.72
CA LEU A 53 5.42 -6.94 0.01
C LEU A 53 5.99 -8.20 -0.65
N VAL A 54 5.89 -8.32 -1.98
CA VAL A 54 6.48 -9.45 -2.73
C VAL A 54 7.99 -9.55 -2.52
N ARG A 55 8.71 -8.42 -2.55
CA ARG A 55 10.16 -8.39 -2.34
C ARG A 55 10.59 -8.63 -0.88
N GLY A 56 9.73 -8.33 0.09
CA GLY A 56 10.01 -8.40 1.52
C GLY A 56 9.57 -9.69 2.22
N SER A 57 9.00 -10.65 1.48
CA SER A 57 8.55 -11.97 1.96
C SER A 57 9.59 -13.09 1.81
N ALA A 58 10.87 -12.74 1.62
CA ALA A 58 12.01 -13.66 1.63
C ALA A 58 12.58 -13.87 3.04
#